data_AF-A0A922FNH1-F1
#
_entry.id   AF-A0A922FNH1-F1
#
_cell.length_a   1.000
_cell.length_b   1.000
_cell.length_c   1.000
_cell.angle_alpha   90.00
_cell.angle_beta   90.00
_cell.angle_gamma   90.00
#
_symmetry.space_group_name_H-M   'P 1'
#
loop_
_entity.id
_entity.type
_entity.pdbx_description
1 polymer ?
#
loop_
_entity_poly.entity_id
_entity_poly.type
_entity_poly.pdbx_seq_one_letter_code
_entity_poly.pdbx_strand_id
1 'polypeptide(L)'
;MTIKPAVRIADRKLIVKDRTILTGVPENVIATSGSTSGPAEGVFLGAIFDEDNSRHVVPLGSLLEVRFMACFRFKLWWMAQKMGDKGRDIPLETQFLLVETKDGSHVEPDDGNEENQIVYTVFLPLIEGSFRACLQGNAQDKLELCLESGDSETKASSFTHSLFISSGTDPFGTITDAIGAVKSHLKTFRQRYEKKLPGIVDYFGWCTWDAFYQEVTQEDVEAGLSSLATGGTPPKFVIIDDGWQSVGGDPQDGNESEKEQQPLLRLTGIKENSKFQSIDDPTAGIKNIVNIAKEKHGLKYVYVWHAITGYWGGVRPGVKEMEQYGSTMKYPVVSKGVAENEPGWKTDVLAVQGLGLVNPMHVYKFYQELHSYLASAGIDGVKVDVQCILETLGAGLGGRVELTRQYHQALDASVSRNFPDNGCIACMSHNTDALYW
;
A
#
# COMPACT_ATOMS: atom_id res chain seq x y z
N MET A 1 -20.15 -37.01 -17.62
CA MET A 1 -18.98 -36.90 -16.72
C MET A 1 -18.95 -35.49 -16.19
N THR A 2 -19.03 -35.30 -14.88
CA THR A 2 -18.90 -33.98 -14.27
C THR A 2 -17.40 -33.72 -14.06
N ILE A 3 -16.84 -32.76 -14.79
CA ILE A 3 -15.44 -32.34 -14.59
C ILE A 3 -15.33 -31.75 -13.19
N LYS A 4 -14.47 -32.32 -12.33
CA LYS A 4 -14.24 -31.80 -10.98
C LYS A 4 -13.43 -30.51 -11.10
N PRO A 5 -13.82 -29.42 -10.40
CA PRO A 5 -13.01 -28.20 -10.36
C PRO A 5 -11.61 -28.48 -9.81
N ALA A 6 -10.59 -27.82 -10.38
CA ALA A 6 -9.20 -27.96 -9.93
C ALA A 6 -9.00 -27.54 -8.46
N VAL A 7 -9.75 -26.54 -7.98
CA VAL A 7 -9.76 -26.12 -6.57
C VAL A 7 -11.18 -26.25 -6.02
N ARG A 8 -11.35 -26.94 -4.89
CA ARG A 8 -12.67 -27.16 -4.27
C ARG A 8 -12.58 -27.41 -2.78
N ILE A 9 -13.67 -27.11 -2.07
CA ILE A 9 -13.89 -27.58 -0.69
C ILE A 9 -14.79 -28.83 -0.75
N ALA A 10 -14.34 -29.93 -0.15
CA ALA A 10 -15.14 -31.15 0.01
C ALA A 10 -14.71 -31.89 1.28
N ASP A 11 -15.64 -32.51 1.99
CA ASP A 11 -15.36 -33.30 3.21
C ASP A 11 -14.51 -32.54 4.24
N ARG A 12 -14.78 -31.23 4.40
CA ARG A 12 -14.02 -30.32 5.26
C ARG A 12 -12.54 -30.21 4.91
N LYS A 13 -12.20 -30.35 3.62
CA LYS A 13 -10.84 -30.21 3.08
C LYS A 13 -10.83 -29.23 1.92
N LEU A 14 -9.79 -28.40 1.86
CA LEU A 14 -9.44 -27.65 0.64
C LEU A 14 -8.57 -28.56 -0.23
N ILE A 15 -9.08 -28.91 -1.39
CA ILE A 15 -8.46 -29.86 -2.32
C ILE A 15 -8.06 -29.11 -3.60
N VAL A 16 -6.80 -29.28 -4.02
CA VAL A 16 -6.23 -28.73 -5.24
C VAL A 16 -5.67 -29.86 -6.09
N LYS A 17 -6.21 -30.09 -7.29
CA LYS A 17 -5.83 -31.20 -8.19
C LYS A 17 -5.73 -32.54 -7.44
N ASP A 18 -6.75 -32.85 -6.64
CA ASP A 18 -6.85 -34.02 -5.75
C ASP A 18 -5.87 -34.09 -4.56
N ARG A 19 -5.02 -33.08 -4.38
CA ARG A 19 -4.15 -32.93 -3.21
C ARG A 19 -4.84 -32.14 -2.11
N THR A 20 -4.78 -32.63 -0.87
CA THR A 20 -5.34 -31.91 0.28
C THR A 20 -4.37 -30.85 0.77
N ILE A 21 -4.74 -29.57 0.70
CA ILE A 21 -3.92 -28.44 1.19
C ILE A 21 -4.29 -28.09 2.62
N LEU A 22 -5.59 -28.01 2.92
CA LEU A 22 -6.10 -27.71 4.26
C LEU A 22 -7.04 -28.81 4.72
N THR A 23 -6.96 -29.15 6.00
CA THR A 23 -7.88 -30.09 6.66
C THR A 23 -8.70 -29.42 7.75
N GLY A 24 -9.90 -29.92 8.00
CA GLY A 24 -10.76 -29.37 9.05
C GLY A 24 -11.35 -27.99 8.73
N VAL A 25 -11.55 -27.69 7.44
CA VAL A 25 -12.25 -26.48 6.98
C VAL A 25 -13.60 -26.38 7.71
N PRO A 26 -13.92 -25.27 8.38
CA PRO A 26 -15.21 -25.07 9.05
C PRO A 26 -16.38 -24.99 8.08
N GLU A 27 -17.58 -25.30 8.56
CA GLU A 27 -18.82 -25.26 7.75
C GLU A 27 -19.24 -23.84 7.37
N ASN A 28 -18.84 -22.86 8.16
CA ASN A 28 -19.16 -21.47 7.89
C ASN A 28 -18.20 -20.80 6.88
N VAL A 29 -17.16 -21.51 6.43
CA VAL A 29 -16.32 -21.09 5.29
C VAL A 29 -17.01 -21.54 4.00
N ILE A 30 -17.30 -20.57 3.13
CA ILE A 30 -18.03 -20.82 1.89
C ILE A 30 -17.13 -20.65 0.68
N ALA A 31 -17.41 -21.43 -0.36
CA ALA A 31 -16.75 -21.35 -1.66
C ALA A 31 -17.73 -20.88 -2.73
N THR A 32 -17.34 -19.86 -3.49
CA THR A 32 -18.04 -19.40 -4.68
C THR A 32 -17.17 -19.61 -5.91
N SER A 33 -17.79 -19.98 -7.04
CA SER A 33 -17.05 -20.32 -8.26
C SER A 33 -16.39 -19.07 -8.86
N GLY A 34 -15.11 -19.18 -9.22
CA GLY A 34 -14.41 -18.16 -10.01
C GLY A 34 -14.56 -18.30 -11.52
N SER A 35 -15.38 -19.24 -12.00
CA SER A 35 -15.51 -19.59 -13.43
C SER A 35 -15.98 -18.44 -14.35
N THR A 36 -16.62 -17.41 -13.80
CA THR A 36 -17.01 -16.20 -14.54
C THR A 36 -15.96 -15.08 -14.49
N SER A 37 -14.87 -15.28 -13.75
CA SER A 37 -13.89 -14.24 -13.40
C SER A 37 -12.60 -14.30 -14.23
N GLY A 38 -12.53 -15.00 -15.36
CA GLY A 38 -11.38 -14.93 -16.28
C GLY A 38 -10.72 -16.29 -16.58
N PRO A 39 -9.46 -16.29 -17.06
CA PRO A 39 -8.83 -17.49 -17.64
C PRO A 39 -8.37 -18.53 -16.60
N ALA A 40 -8.26 -18.16 -15.33
CA ALA A 40 -7.81 -19.07 -14.27
C ALA A 40 -8.96 -19.86 -13.68
N GLU A 41 -8.86 -21.20 -13.66
CA GLU A 41 -9.73 -22.03 -12.84
C GLU A 41 -9.37 -21.83 -11.35
N GLY A 42 -10.20 -21.05 -10.66
CA GLY A 42 -10.03 -20.75 -9.25
C GLY A 42 -11.35 -20.70 -8.48
N VAL A 43 -11.24 -20.57 -7.17
CA VAL A 43 -12.36 -20.45 -6.23
C VAL A 43 -12.18 -19.21 -5.38
N PHE A 44 -13.29 -18.53 -5.12
CA PHE A 44 -13.36 -17.47 -4.13
C PHE A 44 -13.85 -18.08 -2.82
N LEU A 45 -13.16 -17.75 -1.73
CA LEU A 45 -13.56 -18.12 -0.38
C LEU A 45 -14.04 -16.89 0.37
N GLY A 46 -15.04 -17.11 1.21
CA GLY A 46 -15.49 -16.17 2.22
C GLY A 46 -15.96 -16.91 3.46
N ALA A 47 -16.65 -16.21 4.36
CA ALA A 47 -17.21 -16.82 5.55
C ALA A 47 -18.48 -16.10 6.01
N ILE A 48 -19.35 -16.88 6.65
CA ILE A 48 -20.58 -16.39 7.29
C ILE A 48 -20.39 -16.46 8.81
N PHE A 49 -20.85 -15.44 9.51
CA PHE A 49 -20.76 -15.28 10.95
C PHE A 49 -22.15 -15.02 11.52
N ASP A 50 -22.37 -15.41 12.78
CA ASP A 50 -23.67 -15.24 13.43
C ASP A 50 -23.94 -13.78 13.84
N GLU A 51 -22.88 -12.98 14.01
CA GLU A 51 -22.95 -11.60 14.48
C GLU A 51 -22.19 -10.64 13.56
N ASP A 52 -22.71 -9.43 13.42
CA ASP A 52 -22.03 -8.33 12.73
C ASP A 52 -20.85 -7.82 13.56
N ASN A 53 -19.69 -7.73 12.92
CA ASN A 53 -18.48 -7.20 13.55
C ASN A 53 -17.64 -6.39 12.55
N SER A 54 -16.85 -5.45 13.04
CA SER A 54 -15.83 -4.73 12.26
C SER A 54 -14.56 -5.54 12.07
N ARG A 55 -14.42 -6.64 12.82
CA ARG A 55 -13.32 -7.59 12.73
C ARG A 55 -13.79 -9.03 12.90
N HIS A 56 -13.41 -9.89 11.95
CA HIS A 56 -13.59 -11.33 12.01
C HIS A 56 -12.28 -12.08 11.83
N VAL A 57 -12.14 -13.22 12.50
CA VAL A 57 -11.05 -14.17 12.28
C VAL A 57 -11.66 -15.56 12.20
N VAL A 58 -11.42 -16.26 11.10
CA VAL A 58 -11.93 -17.62 10.89
C VAL A 58 -10.80 -18.55 10.45
N PRO A 59 -10.64 -19.73 11.07
CA PRO A 59 -9.70 -20.71 10.57
C PRO A 59 -10.19 -21.26 9.23
N LEU A 60 -9.29 -21.33 8.24
CA LEU A 60 -9.53 -22.00 6.96
C LEU A 60 -9.19 -23.49 7.01
N GLY A 61 -8.46 -23.93 8.03
CA GLY A 61 -8.07 -25.33 8.25
C GLY A 61 -6.61 -25.46 8.66
N SER A 62 -6.18 -26.66 9.02
CA SER A 62 -4.79 -26.98 9.35
C SER A 62 -3.96 -27.11 8.08
N LEU A 63 -2.85 -26.37 8.03
CA LEU A 63 -1.83 -26.43 6.99
C LEU A 63 -0.60 -27.14 7.56
N LEU A 64 -0.38 -28.38 7.16
CA LEU A 64 0.68 -29.24 7.67
C LEU A 64 1.50 -29.80 6.52
N GLU A 65 2.83 -29.78 6.66
CA GLU A 65 3.76 -30.43 5.73
C GLU A 65 3.68 -29.89 4.29
N VAL A 66 3.34 -28.61 4.14
CA VAL A 66 3.32 -27.96 2.82
C VAL A 66 4.22 -26.73 2.83
N ARG A 67 5.20 -26.74 1.91
CA ARG A 67 6.12 -25.62 1.74
C ARG A 67 5.37 -24.38 1.28
N PHE A 68 5.70 -23.23 1.85
CA PHE A 68 5.10 -21.96 1.46
C PHE A 68 6.11 -20.83 1.32
N MET A 69 5.72 -19.81 0.57
CA MET A 69 6.27 -18.45 0.61
C MET A 69 5.12 -17.50 0.91
N ALA A 70 5.25 -16.73 1.99
CA ALA A 70 4.33 -15.70 2.41
C ALA A 70 4.96 -14.32 2.19
N CYS A 71 4.24 -13.39 1.60
CA CYS A 71 4.58 -11.97 1.62
C CYS A 71 3.67 -11.28 2.65
N PHE A 72 4.26 -10.71 3.69
CA PHE A 72 3.55 -10.19 4.85
C PHE A 72 4.06 -8.82 5.25
N ARG A 73 3.22 -8.04 5.94
CA ARG A 73 3.64 -6.72 6.44
C ARG A 73 4.34 -6.86 7.78
N PHE A 74 5.66 -6.66 7.80
CA PHE A 74 6.44 -6.65 9.05
C PHE A 74 6.43 -5.27 9.74
N LYS A 75 5.95 -4.24 9.04
CA LYS A 75 5.68 -2.88 9.52
C LYS A 75 4.43 -2.34 8.82
N LEU A 76 3.86 -1.23 9.31
CA LEU A 76 2.71 -0.59 8.64
C LEU A 76 2.99 -0.32 7.15
N TRP A 77 4.22 0.14 6.87
CA TRP A 77 4.65 0.64 5.56
C TRP A 77 5.16 -0.43 4.60
N TRP A 78 5.74 -1.52 5.13
CA TRP A 78 6.65 -2.38 4.40
C TRP A 78 6.29 -3.86 4.51
N MET A 79 6.60 -4.57 3.42
CA MET A 79 6.47 -6.02 3.35
C MET A 79 7.83 -6.70 3.34
N ALA A 80 7.85 -7.92 3.88
CA ALA A 80 8.94 -8.87 3.78
C ALA A 80 8.37 -10.23 3.34
N GLN A 81 9.27 -11.15 3.03
CA GLN A 81 8.94 -12.53 2.70
C GLN A 81 9.34 -13.48 3.84
N LYS A 82 8.55 -14.55 4.02
CA LYS A 82 8.89 -15.68 4.87
C LYS A 82 8.60 -16.99 4.15
N MET A 83 9.51 -17.95 4.26
CA MET A 83 9.30 -19.31 3.78
C MET A 83 9.24 -20.27 4.97
N GLY A 84 8.47 -21.34 4.84
CA GLY A 84 8.31 -22.36 5.88
C GLY A 84 7.47 -23.53 5.39
N ASP A 85 7.11 -24.44 6.30
CA ASP A 85 6.33 -25.65 6.00
C ASP A 85 5.23 -25.97 7.04
N LYS A 86 5.03 -25.09 8.02
CA LYS A 86 4.01 -25.22 9.07
C LYS A 86 3.06 -24.04 9.07
N GLY A 87 1.76 -24.31 9.24
CA GLY A 87 0.74 -23.27 9.32
C GLY A 87 1.04 -22.20 10.38
N ARG A 88 1.61 -22.59 11.53
CA ARG A 88 1.97 -21.63 12.61
C ARG A 88 3.03 -20.62 12.21
N ASP A 89 3.83 -20.94 11.18
CA ASP A 89 4.93 -20.08 10.75
C ASP A 89 4.46 -18.97 9.81
N ILE A 90 3.23 -19.03 9.31
CA ILE A 90 2.65 -17.97 8.47
C ILE A 90 2.49 -16.70 9.31
N PRO A 91 3.18 -15.60 8.97
CA PRO A 91 3.12 -14.37 9.77
C PRO A 91 1.75 -13.71 9.76
N LEU A 92 1.47 -12.91 10.78
CA LEU A 92 0.38 -11.95 10.80
C LEU A 92 0.51 -10.99 9.60
N GLU A 93 -0.62 -10.48 9.11
CA GLU A 93 -0.65 -9.56 7.97
C GLU A 93 -0.08 -10.14 6.66
N THR A 94 -0.22 -11.46 6.45
CA THR A 94 0.14 -12.08 5.17
C THR A 94 -0.85 -11.66 4.08
N GLN A 95 -0.35 -11.00 3.04
CA GLN A 95 -1.14 -10.43 1.94
C GLN A 95 -1.06 -11.24 0.65
N PHE A 96 -0.15 -12.21 0.61
CA PHE A 96 0.02 -13.14 -0.49
C PHE A 96 0.67 -14.39 0.07
N LEU A 97 0.14 -15.55 -0.28
CA LEU A 97 0.68 -16.84 0.11
C LEU A 97 0.74 -17.76 -1.12
N LEU A 98 1.94 -18.27 -1.39
CA LEU A 98 2.19 -19.28 -2.41
C LEU A 98 2.54 -20.59 -1.72
N VAL A 99 1.82 -21.65 -2.06
CA VAL A 99 1.96 -22.97 -1.45
C VAL A 99 2.46 -23.95 -2.52
N GLU A 100 3.53 -24.67 -2.24
CA GLU A 100 4.12 -25.68 -3.11
C GLU A 100 3.73 -27.07 -2.62
N THR A 101 3.05 -27.86 -3.45
CA THR A 101 2.77 -29.27 -3.20
C THR A 101 3.43 -30.18 -4.23
N LYS A 102 3.82 -31.37 -3.80
CA LYS A 102 4.27 -32.47 -4.64
C LYS A 102 3.38 -33.68 -4.37
N ASP A 103 3.11 -34.47 -5.40
CA ASP A 103 2.55 -35.80 -5.18
C ASP A 103 3.67 -36.73 -4.70
N GLY A 104 3.33 -37.67 -3.83
CA GLY A 104 4.29 -38.55 -3.18
C GLY A 104 5.09 -37.85 -2.09
N SER A 105 5.02 -38.38 -0.86
CA SER A 105 6.02 -38.15 0.19
C SER A 105 7.43 -38.15 -0.41
N HIS A 106 8.33 -37.30 0.10
CA HIS A 106 9.74 -37.06 -0.28
C HIS A 106 10.69 -38.28 -0.49
N VAL A 107 10.26 -39.41 -1.06
CA VAL A 107 10.95 -40.71 -0.97
C VAL A 107 11.11 -41.45 -2.32
N GLU A 108 10.38 -41.13 -3.39
CA GLU A 108 10.53 -41.86 -4.66
C GLU A 108 11.24 -40.99 -5.74
N PRO A 109 12.22 -41.54 -6.49
CA PRO A 109 12.91 -40.80 -7.55
C PRO A 109 11.99 -40.52 -8.74
N ASP A 110 12.27 -39.42 -9.44
CA ASP A 110 11.58 -38.97 -10.65
C ASP A 110 11.68 -40.01 -11.79
N ASP A 111 10.62 -40.79 -11.97
CA ASP A 111 10.46 -41.83 -12.98
C ASP A 111 9.77 -41.32 -14.27
N GLY A 112 9.60 -40.00 -14.39
CA GLY A 112 9.08 -39.37 -15.62
C GLY A 112 7.58 -39.58 -15.86
N ASN A 113 6.83 -40.02 -14.85
CA ASN A 113 5.37 -40.02 -14.86
C ASN A 113 4.84 -38.62 -14.49
N GLU A 114 3.79 -38.16 -15.19
CA GLU A 114 3.08 -36.90 -14.91
C GLU A 114 2.55 -36.79 -13.46
N GLU A 115 2.55 -37.89 -12.72
CA GLU A 115 2.14 -37.98 -11.31
C GLU A 115 3.08 -37.27 -10.33
N ASN A 116 4.33 -36.90 -10.68
CA ASN A 116 5.27 -36.20 -9.76
C ASN A 116 5.32 -34.67 -9.94
N GLN A 117 4.36 -34.07 -10.65
CA GLN A 117 4.40 -32.64 -10.99
C GLN A 117 4.21 -31.74 -9.76
N ILE A 118 5.07 -30.74 -9.59
CA ILE A 118 4.88 -29.70 -8.56
C ILE A 118 3.64 -28.87 -8.91
N VAL A 119 2.78 -28.64 -7.91
CA VAL A 119 1.62 -27.77 -8.03
C VAL A 119 1.78 -26.60 -7.06
N TYR A 120 1.72 -25.40 -7.63
CA TYR A 120 1.73 -24.14 -6.91
C TYR A 120 0.29 -23.67 -6.72
N THR A 121 -0.07 -23.35 -5.47
CA THR A 121 -1.39 -22.80 -5.12
C THR A 121 -1.21 -21.39 -4.60
N VAL A 122 -1.84 -20.43 -5.26
CA VAL A 122 -1.89 -19.03 -4.83
C VAL A 122 -3.09 -18.82 -3.92
N PHE A 123 -2.86 -18.15 -2.81
CA PHE A 123 -3.87 -17.62 -1.90
C PHE A 123 -3.70 -16.10 -1.89
N LEU A 124 -4.71 -15.40 -2.38
CA LEU A 124 -4.68 -13.96 -2.56
C LEU A 124 -5.84 -13.28 -1.80
N PRO A 125 -5.58 -12.76 -0.59
CA PRO A 125 -6.54 -11.97 0.18
C PRO A 125 -6.98 -10.71 -0.56
N LEU A 126 -8.28 -10.44 -0.53
CA LEU A 126 -8.93 -9.38 -1.30
C LEU A 126 -9.58 -8.32 -0.41
N ILE A 127 -10.13 -7.31 -1.06
CA ILE A 127 -11.09 -6.39 -0.47
C ILE A 127 -12.50 -6.86 -0.86
N GLU A 128 -13.41 -6.95 0.11
CA GLU A 128 -14.84 -7.21 -0.11
C GLU A 128 -15.64 -6.15 0.65
N GLY A 129 -16.36 -5.30 -0.10
CA GLY A 129 -17.03 -4.14 0.46
C GLY A 129 -16.05 -3.20 1.17
N SER A 130 -16.33 -2.85 2.43
CA SER A 130 -15.45 -2.02 3.27
C SER A 130 -14.41 -2.81 4.07
N PHE A 131 -14.25 -4.11 3.81
CA PHE A 131 -13.36 -4.99 4.57
C PHE A 131 -12.15 -5.38 3.73
N ARG A 132 -10.99 -5.37 4.37
CA ARG A 132 -9.76 -5.90 3.82
C ARG A 132 -9.46 -7.26 4.46
N ALA A 133 -9.03 -8.21 3.64
CA ALA A 133 -8.59 -9.52 4.09
C ALA A 133 -7.07 -9.64 4.22
N CYS A 134 -6.61 -10.41 5.21
CA CYS A 134 -5.27 -11.00 5.24
C CYS A 134 -5.30 -12.42 5.79
N LEU A 135 -4.15 -13.08 5.68
CA LEU A 135 -3.90 -14.39 6.25
C LEU A 135 -2.97 -14.29 7.46
N GLN A 136 -3.10 -15.26 8.34
CA GLN A 136 -2.16 -15.49 9.43
C GLN A 136 -2.13 -16.97 9.85
N GLY A 137 -1.04 -17.39 10.48
CA GLY A 137 -0.95 -18.66 11.18
C GLY A 137 -1.36 -18.53 12.65
N ASN A 138 -1.69 -19.65 13.29
CA ASN A 138 -1.89 -19.73 14.74
C ASN A 138 -1.11 -20.89 15.38
N ALA A 139 -1.13 -20.95 16.71
CA ALA A 139 -0.38 -21.95 17.48
C ALA A 139 -0.79 -23.42 17.21
N GLN A 140 -1.94 -23.66 16.57
CA GLN A 140 -2.45 -24.98 16.20
C GLN A 140 -2.24 -25.31 14.71
N ASP A 141 -1.30 -24.62 14.04
CA ASP A 141 -1.00 -24.78 12.61
C ASP A 141 -2.19 -24.53 11.69
N LYS A 142 -3.18 -23.75 12.14
CA LYS A 142 -4.29 -23.34 11.29
C LYS A 142 -3.92 -22.09 10.52
N LEU A 143 -4.22 -22.09 9.23
CA LEU A 143 -4.31 -20.88 8.42
C LEU A 143 -5.62 -20.18 8.81
N GLU A 144 -5.56 -18.89 9.10
CA GLU A 144 -6.71 -18.07 9.44
C GLU A 144 -6.89 -16.95 8.42
N LEU A 145 -8.15 -16.68 8.08
CA LEU A 145 -8.57 -15.50 7.32
C LEU A 145 -9.02 -14.43 8.30
N CYS A 146 -8.37 -13.27 8.23
CA CYS A 146 -8.70 -12.08 9.01
C CYS A 146 -9.39 -11.07 8.12
N LEU A 147 -10.52 -10.54 8.55
CA LEU A 147 -11.33 -9.55 7.83
C LEU A 147 -11.52 -8.34 8.74
N GLU A 148 -11.09 -7.16 8.28
CA GLU A 148 -11.12 -5.94 9.09
C GLU A 148 -11.59 -4.73 8.26
N SER A 149 -12.55 -3.97 8.80
CA SER A 149 -12.98 -2.70 8.20
C SER A 149 -12.16 -1.49 8.68
N GLY A 150 -11.47 -1.61 9.83
CA GLY A 150 -10.75 -0.49 10.44
C GLY A 150 -11.66 0.60 11.03
N ASP A 151 -12.95 0.31 11.24
CA ASP A 151 -13.93 1.24 11.81
C ASP A 151 -14.97 0.47 12.63
N SER A 152 -15.18 0.82 13.90
CA SER A 152 -16.05 0.06 14.82
C SER A 152 -17.51 0.05 14.37
N GLU A 153 -17.94 1.07 13.63
CA GLU A 153 -19.31 1.21 13.14
C GLU A 153 -19.52 0.56 11.77
N THR A 154 -18.45 0.28 11.04
CA THR A 154 -18.51 -0.42 9.76
C THR A 154 -18.44 -1.92 10.00
N LYS A 155 -19.61 -2.56 10.13
CA LYS A 155 -19.76 -3.98 10.48
C LYS A 155 -20.41 -4.79 9.36
N ALA A 156 -20.03 -6.06 9.27
CA ALA A 156 -20.67 -7.06 8.42
C ALA A 156 -20.49 -8.45 9.04
N SER A 157 -21.24 -9.43 8.55
CA SER A 157 -21.23 -10.82 9.03
C SER A 157 -21.19 -11.84 7.89
N SER A 158 -21.19 -11.42 6.63
CA SER A 158 -21.22 -12.33 5.48
C SER A 158 -20.28 -11.85 4.39
N PHE A 159 -19.43 -12.76 3.95
CA PHE A 159 -18.40 -12.55 2.94
C PHE A 159 -18.38 -13.74 2.00
N THR A 160 -18.22 -13.49 0.72
CA THR A 160 -18.35 -14.49 -0.34
C THR A 160 -17.09 -14.63 -1.19
N HIS A 161 -16.19 -13.64 -1.16
CA HIS A 161 -15.03 -13.55 -2.05
C HIS A 161 -13.81 -12.83 -1.45
N SER A 162 -13.69 -12.75 -0.12
CA SER A 162 -12.52 -12.18 0.56
C SER A 162 -11.16 -12.83 0.26
N LEU A 163 -11.11 -14.02 -0.32
CA LEU A 163 -9.86 -14.73 -0.63
C LEU A 163 -9.99 -15.45 -1.98
N PHE A 164 -9.08 -15.20 -2.91
CA PHE A 164 -9.00 -15.96 -4.16
C PHE A 164 -7.95 -17.06 -4.08
N ILE A 165 -8.31 -18.27 -4.53
CA ILE A 165 -7.42 -19.43 -4.59
C ILE A 165 -7.40 -20.00 -6.01
N SER A 166 -6.21 -20.19 -6.55
CA SER A 166 -6.00 -20.84 -7.85
C SER A 166 -4.71 -21.65 -7.83
N SER A 167 -4.52 -22.51 -8.83
CA SER A 167 -3.35 -23.37 -8.89
C SER A 167 -2.84 -23.57 -10.30
N GLY A 168 -1.54 -23.87 -10.40
CA GLY A 168 -0.86 -24.16 -11.66
C GLY A 168 0.47 -24.85 -11.40
N THR A 169 1.23 -25.07 -12.47
CA THR A 169 2.49 -25.84 -12.44
C THR A 169 3.71 -24.96 -12.67
N ASP A 170 3.51 -23.75 -13.18
CA ASP A 170 4.49 -22.66 -13.21
C ASP A 170 4.10 -21.60 -12.17
N PRO A 171 4.95 -21.29 -11.19
CA PRO A 171 4.60 -20.34 -10.13
C PRO A 171 4.36 -18.92 -10.68
N PHE A 172 5.11 -18.50 -11.71
CA PHE A 172 4.97 -17.14 -12.27
C PHE A 172 3.68 -16.99 -13.07
N GLY A 173 3.38 -17.97 -13.93
CA GLY A 173 2.11 -18.06 -14.64
C GLY A 173 0.93 -18.11 -13.69
N THR A 174 0.99 -18.96 -12.66
CA THR A 174 -0.08 -19.09 -11.65
C THR A 174 -0.35 -17.76 -10.94
N ILE A 175 0.68 -17.02 -10.55
CA ILE A 175 0.52 -15.68 -9.95
C ILE A 175 -0.10 -14.70 -10.94
N THR A 176 0.38 -14.70 -12.19
CA THR A 176 -0.12 -13.80 -13.25
C THR A 176 -1.59 -14.05 -13.53
N ASP A 177 -1.98 -15.32 -13.66
CA ASP A 177 -3.35 -15.74 -13.91
C ASP A 177 -4.27 -15.42 -12.72
N ALA A 178 -3.78 -15.60 -11.49
CA ALA A 178 -4.52 -15.25 -10.29
C ALA A 178 -4.83 -13.75 -10.22
N ILE A 179 -3.84 -12.90 -10.49
CA ILE A 179 -4.03 -11.44 -10.55
C ILE A 179 -4.98 -11.07 -11.69
N GLY A 180 -4.90 -11.76 -12.84
CA GLY A 180 -5.83 -11.60 -13.95
C GLY A 180 -7.27 -11.91 -13.58
N ALA A 181 -7.50 -12.98 -12.81
CA ALA A 181 -8.82 -13.39 -12.35
C ALA A 181 -9.39 -12.38 -11.33
N VAL A 182 -8.57 -11.98 -10.35
CA VAL A 182 -8.96 -11.00 -9.34
C VAL A 182 -9.25 -9.63 -9.96
N LYS A 183 -8.45 -9.19 -10.93
CA LYS A 183 -8.73 -7.96 -11.70
C LYS A 183 -10.09 -8.03 -12.39
N SER A 184 -10.40 -9.15 -13.05
CA SER A 184 -11.66 -9.31 -13.79
C SER A 184 -12.87 -9.38 -12.86
N HIS A 185 -12.67 -9.90 -11.65
CA HIS A 185 -13.69 -9.97 -10.59
C HIS A 185 -13.94 -8.60 -9.96
N LEU A 186 -12.90 -7.97 -9.40
CA LEU A 186 -13.01 -6.70 -8.66
C LEU A 186 -13.27 -5.51 -9.59
N LYS A 187 -12.63 -5.48 -10.77
CA LYS A 187 -12.71 -4.38 -11.76
C LYS A 187 -12.33 -3.01 -11.20
N THR A 188 -11.53 -2.97 -10.14
CA THR A 188 -11.13 -1.74 -9.46
C THR A 188 -9.75 -1.25 -9.84
N PHE A 189 -8.88 -2.11 -10.38
CA PHE A 189 -7.48 -1.76 -10.69
C PHE A 189 -7.07 -2.20 -12.10
N ARG A 190 -5.90 -1.70 -12.54
CA ARG A 190 -5.23 -2.11 -13.79
C ARG A 190 -3.83 -2.67 -13.50
N GLN A 191 -3.40 -3.61 -14.32
CA GLN A 191 -2.04 -4.16 -14.22
C GLN A 191 -1.01 -3.20 -14.84
N ARG A 192 0.26 -3.37 -14.45
CA ARG A 192 1.36 -2.48 -14.86
C ARG A 192 1.45 -2.28 -16.38
N TYR A 193 1.26 -3.32 -17.19
CA TYR A 193 1.36 -3.24 -18.65
C TYR A 193 0.19 -2.50 -19.31
N GLU A 194 -0.87 -2.20 -18.56
CA GLU A 194 -2.05 -1.45 -19.01
C GLU A 194 -1.99 0.03 -18.59
N LYS A 195 -0.98 0.39 -17.79
CA LYS A 195 -0.76 1.74 -17.27
C LYS A 195 0.30 2.44 -18.12
N LYS A 196 0.16 3.77 -18.27
CA LYS A 196 1.23 4.59 -18.86
C LYS A 196 2.42 4.59 -17.91
N LEU A 197 3.56 4.05 -18.35
CA LEU A 197 4.81 4.15 -17.63
C LEU A 197 5.33 5.60 -17.72
N PRO A 198 5.73 6.23 -16.60
CA PRO A 198 6.28 7.57 -16.64
C PRO A 198 7.69 7.56 -17.21
N GLY A 199 8.05 8.60 -17.97
CA GLY A 199 9.32 8.64 -18.69
C GLY A 199 10.57 8.58 -17.81
N ILE A 200 10.45 8.87 -16.50
CA ILE A 200 11.56 8.77 -15.54
C ILE A 200 12.16 7.36 -15.43
N VAL A 201 11.41 6.29 -15.76
CA VAL A 201 11.87 4.90 -15.59
C VAL A 201 13.04 4.53 -16.51
N ASP A 202 13.25 5.29 -17.59
CA ASP A 202 14.31 5.04 -18.57
C ASP A 202 15.62 5.78 -18.24
N TYR A 203 15.67 6.47 -17.10
CA TYR A 203 16.77 7.35 -16.75
C TYR A 203 17.40 7.03 -15.41
N PHE A 204 18.69 7.34 -15.28
CA PHE A 204 19.31 7.53 -13.98
C PHE A 204 18.86 8.87 -13.38
N GLY A 205 18.49 8.88 -12.11
CA GLY A 205 18.12 10.07 -11.37
C GLY A 205 18.62 10.05 -9.95
N TRP A 206 18.43 11.17 -9.26
CA TRP A 206 18.93 11.40 -7.91
C TRP A 206 17.80 11.86 -6.99
N CYS A 207 17.80 11.37 -5.75
CA CYS A 207 16.87 11.78 -4.71
C CYS A 207 17.65 12.47 -3.60
N THR A 208 17.18 13.62 -3.13
CA THR A 208 17.93 14.46 -2.19
C THR A 208 17.92 13.95 -0.75
N TRP A 209 17.08 12.95 -0.42
CA TRP A 209 16.83 12.50 0.96
C TRP A 209 18.10 12.12 1.73
N ASP A 210 18.88 11.13 1.27
CA ASP A 210 20.07 10.66 2.02
C ASP A 210 21.19 11.72 2.07
N ALA A 211 21.15 12.72 1.19
CA ALA A 211 22.16 13.77 1.13
C ALA A 211 21.91 14.89 2.15
N PHE A 212 20.63 15.26 2.37
CA PHE A 212 20.30 16.45 3.15
C PHE A 212 19.19 16.25 4.19
N TYR A 213 18.49 15.12 4.16
CA TYR A 213 17.24 14.92 4.89
C TYR A 213 16.33 16.15 4.72
N GLN A 214 15.81 16.70 5.81
CA GLN A 214 14.91 17.85 5.82
C GLN A 214 15.63 19.19 5.57
N GLU A 215 16.96 19.23 5.51
CA GLU A 215 17.73 20.47 5.40
C GLU A 215 18.01 20.91 3.95
N VAL A 216 17.45 20.20 2.95
CA VAL A 216 17.66 20.51 1.53
C VAL A 216 17.32 21.97 1.17
N THR A 217 18.18 22.61 0.39
CA THR A 217 18.01 23.97 -0.19
C THR A 217 18.09 23.95 -1.72
N GLN A 218 17.81 25.07 -2.38
CA GLN A 218 18.01 25.19 -3.83
C GLN A 218 19.48 25.06 -4.22
N GLU A 219 20.37 25.66 -3.43
CA GLU A 219 21.81 25.65 -3.62
C GLU A 219 22.38 24.24 -3.49
N ASP A 220 21.89 23.47 -2.52
CA ASP A 220 22.27 22.07 -2.31
C ASP A 220 21.88 21.18 -3.50
N VAL A 221 20.68 21.39 -4.05
CA VAL A 221 20.22 20.68 -5.25
C VAL A 221 21.13 20.99 -6.43
N GLU A 222 21.41 22.27 -6.70
CA GLU A 222 22.30 22.66 -7.80
C GLU A 222 23.74 22.13 -7.62
N ALA A 223 24.27 22.18 -6.39
CA ALA A 223 25.58 21.65 -6.05
C ALA A 223 25.65 20.14 -6.27
N GLY A 224 24.63 19.39 -5.85
CA GLY A 224 24.56 17.94 -6.07
C GLY A 224 24.47 17.57 -7.55
N LEU A 225 23.67 18.30 -8.34
CA LEU A 225 23.61 18.14 -9.80
C LEU A 225 24.97 18.42 -10.47
N SER A 226 25.65 19.47 -10.03
CA SER A 226 27.01 19.83 -10.50
C SER A 226 28.03 18.75 -10.14
N SER A 227 27.96 18.20 -8.93
CA SER A 227 28.85 17.16 -8.45
C SER A 227 28.70 15.87 -9.26
N LEU A 228 27.46 15.40 -9.47
CA LEU A 228 27.18 14.21 -10.28
C LEU A 228 27.64 14.36 -11.73
N ALA A 229 27.41 15.54 -12.33
CA ALA A 229 27.87 15.85 -13.68
C ALA A 229 29.41 15.85 -13.76
N THR A 230 30.09 16.47 -12.81
CA THR A 230 31.56 16.49 -12.72
C THR A 230 32.14 15.08 -12.52
N GLY A 231 31.43 14.24 -11.77
CA GLY A 231 31.76 12.82 -11.59
C GLY A 231 31.48 11.93 -12.80
N GLY A 232 31.00 12.48 -13.92
CA GLY A 232 30.74 11.75 -15.16
C GLY A 232 29.41 11.00 -15.22
N THR A 233 28.54 11.18 -14.22
CA THR A 233 27.21 10.53 -14.15
C THR A 233 26.09 11.56 -14.00
N PRO A 234 25.87 12.45 -15.00
CA PRO A 234 24.84 13.47 -14.91
C PRO A 234 23.43 12.85 -14.87
N PRO A 235 22.61 13.13 -13.85
CA PRO A 235 21.24 12.61 -13.78
C PRO A 235 20.36 13.26 -14.85
N LYS A 236 19.28 12.55 -15.24
CA LYS A 236 18.23 13.12 -16.11
C LYS A 236 16.94 13.43 -15.37
N PHE A 237 16.86 13.09 -14.09
CA PHE A 237 15.84 13.63 -13.22
C PHE A 237 16.34 13.77 -11.79
N VAL A 238 15.64 14.62 -11.03
CA VAL A 238 15.85 14.76 -9.58
C VAL A 238 14.50 14.67 -8.85
N ILE A 239 14.51 14.05 -7.67
CA ILE A 239 13.43 14.13 -6.69
C ILE A 239 13.91 15.04 -5.57
N ILE A 240 13.31 16.22 -5.46
CA ILE A 240 13.46 17.09 -4.29
C ILE A 240 12.60 16.47 -3.18
N ASP A 241 13.25 15.71 -2.31
CA ASP A 241 12.60 14.95 -1.24
C ASP A 241 12.20 15.86 -0.06
N ASP A 242 11.78 15.27 1.06
CA ASP A 242 11.27 15.98 2.24
C ASP A 242 12.17 17.16 2.67
N GLY A 243 11.56 18.26 3.10
CA GLY A 243 12.23 19.48 3.57
C GLY A 243 11.92 20.73 2.76
N TRP A 244 11.24 20.65 1.62
CA TRP A 244 10.90 21.82 0.79
C TRP A 244 9.56 22.49 1.16
N GLN A 245 8.66 21.76 1.84
CA GLN A 245 7.29 22.22 2.14
C GLN A 245 7.24 23.23 3.30
N SER A 246 6.24 24.12 3.28
CA SER A 246 5.91 24.99 4.42
C SER A 246 5.22 24.19 5.53
N VAL A 247 5.91 24.00 6.66
CA VAL A 247 5.43 23.18 7.77
C VAL A 247 5.61 23.87 9.12
N GLY A 248 4.83 23.44 10.11
CA GLY A 248 4.97 23.92 11.48
C GLY A 248 4.38 22.95 12.49
N GLY A 249 4.91 22.97 13.71
CA GLY A 249 4.37 22.20 14.84
C GLY A 249 3.10 22.81 15.41
N ASP A 250 2.40 22.02 16.23
CA ASP A 250 1.23 22.49 16.97
C ASP A 250 1.63 23.51 18.05
N PRO A 251 0.73 24.43 18.46
CA PRO A 251 1.01 25.34 19.56
C PRO A 251 1.29 24.54 20.84
N GLN A 252 2.34 24.89 21.59
CA GLN A 252 2.61 24.25 22.87
C GLN A 252 1.66 24.83 23.94
N ASP A 253 0.72 24.02 24.42
CA ASP A 253 -0.11 24.36 25.56
C ASP A 253 0.68 24.21 26.87
N GLY A 254 1.59 25.15 27.15
CA GLY A 254 2.11 25.51 28.49
C GLY A 254 2.69 24.45 29.46
N ASN A 255 2.59 23.15 29.18
CA ASN A 255 3.02 22.07 30.06
C ASN A 255 4.45 21.66 29.70
N GLU A 256 5.38 22.04 30.55
CA GLU A 256 6.82 21.84 30.37
C GLU A 256 7.27 20.37 30.43
N SER A 257 6.38 19.44 30.75
CA SER A 257 6.68 18.02 30.93
C SER A 257 6.73 17.20 29.62
N GLU A 258 6.35 17.78 28.48
CA GLU A 258 6.39 17.11 27.15
C GLU A 258 7.56 17.59 26.27
N LYS A 259 8.55 18.28 26.86
CA LYS A 259 9.68 18.90 26.15
C LYS A 259 10.69 17.92 25.52
N GLU A 260 10.52 16.61 25.66
CA GLU A 260 11.50 15.61 25.18
C GLU A 260 11.21 15.04 23.79
N GLN A 261 9.98 15.12 23.28
CA GLN A 261 9.64 14.61 21.94
C GLN A 261 9.67 15.73 20.89
N GLN A 262 10.33 15.45 19.76
CA GLN A 262 10.31 16.39 18.64
C GLN A 262 8.86 16.63 18.17
N PRO A 263 8.48 17.89 17.89
CA PRO A 263 7.14 18.20 17.43
C PRO A 263 6.91 17.59 16.05
N LEU A 264 5.77 16.92 15.88
CA LEU A 264 5.32 16.43 14.60
C LEU A 264 4.91 17.62 13.73
N LEU A 265 5.68 17.86 12.68
CA LEU A 265 5.43 18.96 11.78
C LEU A 265 4.23 18.65 10.86
N ARG A 266 3.45 19.69 10.55
CA ARG A 266 2.24 19.62 9.72
C ARG A 266 2.30 20.65 8.61
N LEU A 267 1.69 20.34 7.47
CA LEU A 267 1.61 21.25 6.34
C LEU A 267 0.81 22.51 6.71
N THR A 268 1.40 23.68 6.52
CA THR A 268 0.78 24.99 6.80
C THR A 268 0.48 25.77 5.52
N GLY A 269 0.96 25.32 4.36
CA GLY A 269 0.69 25.96 3.09
C GLY A 269 1.03 25.05 1.91
N ILE A 270 0.44 25.33 0.75
CA ILE A 270 0.72 24.59 -0.51
C ILE A 270 2.04 25.02 -1.17
N LYS A 271 2.55 26.20 -0.82
CA LYS A 271 3.81 26.74 -1.35
C LYS A 271 5.00 26.27 -0.52
N GLU A 272 6.13 26.22 -1.18
CA GLU A 272 7.44 25.91 -0.61
C GLU A 272 7.81 26.86 0.53
N ASN A 273 8.72 26.41 1.41
CA ASN A 273 9.23 27.21 2.52
C ASN A 273 10.34 28.18 2.10
N SER A 274 10.88 28.93 3.07
CA SER A 274 11.90 29.96 2.83
C SER A 274 13.19 29.45 2.18
N LYS A 275 13.51 28.16 2.25
CA LYS A 275 14.71 27.58 1.59
C LYS A 275 14.55 27.51 0.07
N PHE A 276 13.32 27.58 -0.42
CA PHE A 276 12.98 27.55 -1.83
C PHE A 276 12.29 28.82 -2.31
N GLN A 277 12.22 29.86 -1.46
CA GLN A 277 11.73 31.18 -1.86
C GLN A 277 12.92 32.13 -2.04
N SER A 278 12.82 33.06 -3.00
CA SER A 278 13.74 34.18 -3.11
C SER A 278 13.14 35.41 -2.43
N ILE A 279 13.95 36.11 -1.63
CA ILE A 279 13.56 37.39 -1.00
C ILE A 279 13.39 38.47 -2.08
N ASP A 280 14.24 38.45 -3.10
CA ASP A 280 14.30 39.46 -4.15
C ASP A 280 13.26 39.20 -5.27
N ASP A 281 12.88 37.94 -5.48
CA ASP A 281 11.80 37.55 -6.39
C ASP A 281 10.87 36.50 -5.76
N PRO A 282 9.81 36.94 -5.07
CA PRO A 282 8.81 36.06 -4.48
C PRO A 282 8.04 35.21 -5.51
N THR A 283 8.15 35.51 -6.81
CA THR A 283 7.52 34.73 -7.89
C THR A 283 8.43 33.62 -8.42
N ALA A 284 9.72 33.64 -8.08
CA ALA A 284 10.70 32.65 -8.49
C ALA A 284 10.47 31.31 -7.79
N GLY A 285 10.30 31.32 -6.46
CA GLY A 285 9.95 30.13 -5.67
C GLY A 285 10.73 28.86 -6.04
N ILE A 286 10.07 27.71 -5.91
CA ILE A 286 10.63 26.41 -6.35
C ILE A 286 10.88 26.35 -7.87
N LYS A 287 10.22 27.20 -8.66
CA LYS A 287 10.41 27.28 -10.12
C LYS A 287 11.85 27.68 -10.49
N ASN A 288 12.53 28.44 -9.64
CA ASN A 288 13.92 28.84 -9.88
C ASN A 288 14.85 27.62 -10.01
N ILE A 289 14.88 26.74 -9.00
CA ILE A 289 15.71 25.54 -9.06
C ILE A 289 15.25 24.57 -10.16
N VAL A 290 13.96 24.52 -10.49
CA VAL A 290 13.46 23.75 -11.63
C VAL A 290 14.05 24.24 -12.95
N ASN A 291 14.05 25.55 -13.19
CA ASN A 291 14.64 26.14 -14.39
C ASN A 291 16.15 25.88 -14.45
N ILE A 292 16.87 26.08 -13.34
CA ILE A 292 18.31 25.78 -13.26
C ILE A 292 18.57 24.30 -13.59
N ALA A 293 17.85 23.38 -12.97
CA ALA A 293 17.98 21.95 -13.21
C ALA A 293 17.75 21.58 -14.69
N LYS A 294 16.72 22.13 -15.31
CA LYS A 294 16.36 21.81 -16.72
C LYS A 294 17.28 22.51 -17.72
N GLU A 295 17.50 23.81 -17.57
CA GLU A 295 18.22 24.63 -18.56
C GLU A 295 19.74 24.49 -18.44
N LYS A 296 20.28 24.51 -17.21
CA LYS A 296 21.72 24.44 -16.97
C LYS A 296 22.23 23.01 -16.88
N HIS A 297 21.50 22.13 -16.21
CA HIS A 297 21.93 20.74 -15.99
C HIS A 297 21.30 19.72 -16.95
N GLY A 298 20.37 20.16 -17.82
CA GLY A 298 19.78 19.31 -18.86
C GLY A 298 18.91 18.18 -18.30
N LEU A 299 18.30 18.39 -17.13
CA LEU A 299 17.32 17.45 -16.58
C LEU A 299 16.07 17.42 -17.45
N LYS A 300 15.50 16.21 -17.61
CA LYS A 300 14.23 15.99 -18.28
C LYS A 300 13.06 16.13 -17.33
N TYR A 301 13.24 15.70 -16.09
CA TYR A 301 12.17 15.67 -15.09
C TYR A 301 12.64 16.22 -13.75
N VAL A 302 11.76 16.96 -13.07
CA VAL A 302 11.92 17.34 -11.66
C VAL A 302 10.68 16.91 -10.91
N TYR A 303 10.85 16.07 -9.90
CA TYR A 303 9.78 15.59 -9.02
C TYR A 303 9.95 16.18 -7.63
N VAL A 304 8.86 16.26 -6.87
CA VAL A 304 8.90 16.64 -5.44
C VAL A 304 8.21 15.60 -4.57
N TRP A 305 8.65 15.49 -3.32
CA TRP A 305 8.02 14.63 -2.32
C TRP A 305 6.83 15.31 -1.63
N HIS A 306 5.79 14.56 -1.29
CA HIS A 306 4.84 14.93 -0.24
C HIS A 306 4.22 13.67 0.38
N ALA A 307 3.75 13.74 1.63
CA ALA A 307 2.97 12.64 2.21
C ALA A 307 1.54 12.60 1.62
N ILE A 308 0.89 11.44 1.66
CA ILE A 308 -0.51 11.28 1.20
C ILE A 308 -1.45 12.24 1.96
N THR A 309 -1.21 12.50 3.24
CA THR A 309 -1.99 13.44 4.07
C THR A 309 -1.49 14.88 3.99
N GLY A 310 -0.53 15.19 3.10
CA GLY A 310 0.04 16.52 2.87
C GLY A 310 1.48 16.67 3.39
N TYR A 311 1.73 16.25 4.64
CA TYR A 311 3.06 16.13 5.25
C TYR A 311 3.02 15.02 6.31
N TRP A 312 4.12 14.70 7.01
CA TRP A 312 4.16 13.66 8.03
C TRP A 312 3.00 13.76 9.05
N GLY A 313 2.76 14.95 9.60
CA GLY A 313 1.64 15.22 10.50
C GLY A 313 0.33 15.62 9.83
N GLY A 314 0.21 15.46 8.52
CA GLY A 314 -0.95 15.89 7.75
C GLY A 314 -1.05 17.41 7.53
N VAL A 315 -2.24 17.90 7.17
CA VAL A 315 -2.54 19.33 7.00
C VAL A 315 -2.96 19.94 8.32
N ARG A 316 -2.28 20.99 8.78
CA ARG A 316 -2.55 21.60 10.08
C ARG A 316 -3.96 22.21 10.16
N PRO A 317 -4.81 21.80 11.11
CA PRO A 317 -6.09 22.45 11.36
C PRO A 317 -5.92 23.89 11.89
N GLY A 318 -6.87 24.77 11.58
CA GLY A 318 -6.89 26.16 12.08
C GLY A 318 -5.92 27.12 11.38
N VAL A 319 -5.22 26.69 10.32
CA VAL A 319 -4.47 27.60 9.45
C VAL A 319 -5.44 28.20 8.43
N LYS A 320 -5.62 29.52 8.47
CA LYS A 320 -6.60 30.27 7.67
C LYS A 320 -6.57 29.93 6.18
N GLU A 321 -5.38 29.84 5.60
CA GLU A 321 -5.17 29.55 4.17
C GLU A 321 -5.52 28.09 3.80
N MET A 322 -5.61 27.20 4.79
CA MET A 322 -5.87 25.77 4.63
C MET A 322 -7.28 25.36 5.12
N GLU A 323 -8.05 26.26 5.74
CA GLU A 323 -9.39 25.99 6.27
C GLU A 323 -10.34 25.38 5.25
N GLN A 324 -10.21 25.81 3.98
CA GLN A 324 -11.03 25.32 2.88
C GLN A 324 -10.93 23.81 2.62
N TYR A 325 -9.89 23.15 3.12
CA TYR A 325 -9.72 21.70 2.99
C TYR A 325 -10.40 20.93 4.14
N GLY A 326 -10.85 21.63 5.19
CA GLY A 326 -11.58 21.03 6.31
C GLY A 326 -10.77 19.97 7.06
N SER A 327 -9.46 20.20 7.25
CA SER A 327 -8.61 19.26 7.96
C SER A 327 -9.02 19.12 9.43
N THR A 328 -9.03 17.89 9.93
CA THR A 328 -9.37 17.58 11.33
C THR A 328 -8.34 16.65 11.94
N MET A 329 -8.08 16.78 13.24
CA MET A 329 -7.16 15.87 13.94
C MET A 329 -7.76 14.47 14.04
N LYS A 330 -6.98 13.48 13.63
CA LYS A 330 -7.28 12.06 13.72
C LYS A 330 -6.09 11.31 14.30
N TYR A 331 -6.36 10.26 15.05
CA TYR A 331 -5.34 9.47 15.73
C TYR A 331 -5.30 8.07 15.11
N PRO A 332 -4.16 7.64 14.56
CA PRO A 332 -3.98 6.31 14.00
C PRO A 332 -4.41 5.18 14.95
N VAL A 333 -5.26 4.29 14.45
CA VAL A 333 -5.54 2.99 15.08
C VAL A 333 -5.08 1.88 14.14
N VAL A 334 -3.94 1.27 14.45
CA VAL A 334 -3.38 0.16 13.67
C VAL A 334 -4.15 -1.14 13.91
N SER A 335 -4.18 -2.03 12.92
CA SER A 335 -4.77 -3.36 13.07
C SER A 335 -4.01 -4.16 14.14
N LYS A 336 -4.67 -5.19 14.70
CA LYS A 336 -4.02 -6.07 15.68
C LYS A 336 -2.77 -6.74 15.09
N GLY A 337 -2.85 -7.17 13.82
CA GLY A 337 -1.73 -7.81 13.12
C GLY A 337 -0.52 -6.88 12.96
N VAL A 338 -0.76 -5.62 12.56
CA VAL A 338 0.31 -4.61 12.46
C VAL A 338 0.88 -4.28 13.84
N ALA A 339 0.04 -4.11 14.87
CA ALA A 339 0.48 -3.80 16.23
C ALA A 339 1.37 -4.90 16.84
N GLU A 340 1.13 -6.17 16.50
CA GLU A 340 1.99 -7.27 16.93
C GLU A 340 3.32 -7.32 16.17
N ASN A 341 3.32 -6.99 14.87
CA ASN A 341 4.54 -6.94 14.07
C ASN A 341 5.39 -5.68 14.35
N GLU A 342 4.76 -4.56 14.73
CA GLU A 342 5.41 -3.28 15.03
C GLU A 342 4.89 -2.67 16.36
N PRO A 343 5.30 -3.22 17.53
CA PRO A 343 4.80 -2.78 18.84
C PRO A 343 5.08 -1.31 19.20
N GLY A 344 6.04 -0.68 18.50
CA GLY A 344 6.44 0.71 18.70
C GLY A 344 5.33 1.73 18.41
N TRP A 345 4.27 1.35 17.68
CA TRP A 345 3.13 2.22 17.37
C TRP A 345 2.45 2.82 18.59
N LYS A 346 2.53 2.16 19.76
CA LYS A 346 1.95 2.68 21.01
C LYS A 346 2.56 4.01 21.47
N THR A 347 3.81 4.26 21.07
CA THR A 347 4.58 5.47 21.44
C THR A 347 5.06 6.22 20.20
N ASP A 348 4.58 5.84 19.01
CA ASP A 348 4.96 6.50 17.76
C ASP A 348 4.39 7.92 17.73
N VAL A 349 5.20 8.86 17.25
CA VAL A 349 4.85 10.28 17.23
C VAL A 349 3.57 10.55 16.42
N LEU A 350 3.32 9.79 15.35
CA LEU A 350 2.11 9.90 14.54
C LEU A 350 0.87 9.44 15.31
N ALA A 351 1.01 8.39 16.13
CA ALA A 351 -0.08 7.89 16.96
C ALA A 351 -0.37 8.81 18.16
N VAL A 352 0.67 9.33 18.80
CA VAL A 352 0.56 10.15 20.01
C VAL A 352 0.11 11.56 19.67
N GLN A 353 0.72 12.21 18.67
CA GLN A 353 0.42 13.59 18.30
C GLN A 353 -0.68 13.69 17.23
N GLY A 354 -1.09 12.57 16.62
CA GLY A 354 -2.14 12.52 15.60
C GLY A 354 -1.75 13.16 14.26
N LEU A 355 -2.66 13.08 13.28
CA LEU A 355 -2.52 13.67 11.96
C LEU A 355 -3.69 14.59 11.63
N GLY A 356 -3.39 15.69 10.95
CA GLY A 356 -4.40 16.53 10.31
C GLY A 356 -4.89 15.90 9.02
N LEU A 357 -6.03 15.21 9.08
CA LEU A 357 -6.63 14.55 7.94
C LEU A 357 -7.56 15.53 7.20
N VAL A 358 -7.24 15.82 5.94
CA VAL A 358 -8.09 16.58 5.02
C VAL A 358 -9.44 15.88 4.89
N ASN A 359 -10.54 16.64 4.88
CA ASN A 359 -11.85 16.06 4.70
C ASN A 359 -11.89 15.26 3.37
N PRO A 360 -12.28 13.98 3.37
CA PRO A 360 -12.32 13.18 2.14
C PRO A 360 -13.13 13.81 1.01
N MET A 361 -14.17 14.60 1.30
CA MET A 361 -14.94 15.34 0.30
C MET A 361 -14.17 16.49 -0.36
N HIS A 362 -13.10 16.98 0.27
CA HIS A 362 -12.27 18.09 -0.21
C HIS A 362 -10.86 17.66 -0.62
N VAL A 363 -10.50 16.38 -0.48
CA VAL A 363 -9.14 15.90 -0.76
C VAL A 363 -8.72 16.06 -2.22
N TYR A 364 -9.66 15.89 -3.17
CA TYR A 364 -9.40 16.20 -4.58
C TYR A 364 -9.06 17.68 -4.78
N LYS A 365 -9.78 18.59 -4.12
CA LYS A 365 -9.49 20.03 -4.20
C LYS A 365 -8.09 20.32 -3.65
N PHE A 366 -7.72 19.72 -2.53
CA PHE A 366 -6.39 19.84 -1.94
C PHE A 366 -5.29 19.40 -2.91
N TYR A 367 -5.36 18.16 -3.45
CA TYR A 367 -4.36 17.69 -4.40
C TYR A 367 -4.36 18.51 -5.69
N GLN A 368 -5.53 18.88 -6.20
CA GLN A 368 -5.63 19.66 -7.43
C GLN A 368 -4.95 21.02 -7.27
N GLU A 369 -5.17 21.74 -6.17
CA GLU A 369 -4.52 23.04 -5.92
C GLU A 369 -3.00 22.87 -5.74
N LEU A 370 -2.56 21.89 -4.95
CA LEU A 370 -1.14 21.58 -4.75
C LEU A 370 -0.44 21.21 -6.07
N HIS A 371 -0.97 20.25 -6.82
CA HIS A 371 -0.36 19.75 -8.06
C HIS A 371 -0.46 20.76 -9.21
N SER A 372 -1.53 21.56 -9.28
CA SER A 372 -1.60 22.65 -10.27
C SER A 372 -0.51 23.69 -10.02
N TYR A 373 -0.28 24.04 -8.75
CA TYR A 373 0.80 24.95 -8.38
C TYR A 373 2.16 24.38 -8.79
N LEU A 374 2.45 23.13 -8.41
CA LEU A 374 3.70 22.46 -8.75
C LEU A 374 3.92 22.35 -10.27
N ALA A 375 2.90 21.95 -11.03
CA ALA A 375 2.98 21.88 -12.49
C ALA A 375 3.23 23.27 -13.11
N SER A 376 2.63 24.34 -12.57
CA SER A 376 2.89 25.71 -13.02
C SER A 376 4.32 26.20 -12.74
N ALA A 377 4.98 25.61 -11.74
CA ALA A 377 6.38 25.81 -11.42
C ALA A 377 7.33 24.91 -12.24
N GLY A 378 6.79 24.08 -13.14
CA GLY A 378 7.55 23.21 -14.02
C GLY A 378 7.93 21.85 -13.40
N ILE A 379 7.33 21.47 -12.27
CA ILE A 379 7.45 20.11 -11.71
C ILE A 379 6.70 19.12 -12.60
N ASP A 380 7.32 17.98 -12.88
CA ASP A 380 6.83 16.97 -13.82
C ASP A 380 6.13 15.78 -13.13
N GLY A 381 6.23 15.69 -11.81
CA GLY A 381 5.60 14.62 -11.03
C GLY A 381 5.88 14.69 -9.54
N VAL A 382 5.37 13.70 -8.81
CA VAL A 382 5.45 13.63 -7.35
C VAL A 382 5.92 12.26 -6.86
N LYS A 383 6.63 12.24 -5.74
CA LYS A 383 6.80 11.04 -4.89
C LYS A 383 5.83 11.18 -3.72
N VAL A 384 4.82 10.32 -3.66
CA VAL A 384 3.78 10.37 -2.64
C VAL A 384 4.02 9.29 -1.60
N ASP A 385 4.28 9.72 -0.38
CA ASP A 385 4.76 8.85 0.70
C ASP A 385 3.71 8.65 1.80
N VAL A 386 4.04 7.81 2.79
CA VAL A 386 3.20 7.56 3.98
C VAL A 386 1.81 7.02 3.63
N GLN A 387 1.65 6.34 2.47
CA GLN A 387 0.33 6.00 1.93
C GLN A 387 -0.45 5.02 2.82
N CYS A 388 0.23 4.04 3.44
CA CYS A 388 -0.43 3.08 4.32
C CYS A 388 -1.12 3.73 5.53
N ILE A 389 -0.81 4.99 5.92
CA ILE A 389 -1.40 5.60 7.12
C ILE A 389 -2.92 5.71 7.04
N LEU A 390 -3.46 5.86 5.82
CA LEU A 390 -4.91 5.96 5.59
C LEU A 390 -5.67 4.79 6.19
N GLU A 391 -5.04 3.61 6.25
CA GLU A 391 -5.66 2.40 6.77
C GLU A 391 -6.00 2.47 8.27
N THR A 392 -5.39 3.43 8.98
CA THR A 392 -5.49 3.64 10.43
C THR A 392 -6.44 4.79 10.79
N LEU A 393 -6.90 5.54 9.78
CA LEU A 393 -7.65 6.79 9.96
C LEU A 393 -9.12 6.68 9.52
N GLY A 394 -9.58 5.48 9.16
CA GLY A 394 -10.91 5.21 8.60
C GLY A 394 -12.08 5.31 9.59
N ALA A 395 -11.82 5.45 10.89
CA ALA A 395 -12.86 5.50 11.92
C ALA A 395 -13.82 6.68 11.72
N GLY A 396 -15.11 6.37 11.60
CA GLY A 396 -16.17 7.34 11.29
C GLY A 396 -16.17 7.85 9.84
N LEU A 397 -15.39 7.23 8.94
CA LEU A 397 -15.28 7.58 7.51
C LEU A 397 -15.60 6.38 6.59
N GLY A 398 -16.28 5.35 7.11
CA GLY A 398 -16.67 4.16 6.33
C GLY A 398 -15.60 3.06 6.30
N GLY A 399 -14.57 3.18 7.14
CA GLY A 399 -13.49 2.21 7.22
C GLY A 399 -12.26 2.53 6.38
N ARG A 400 -11.23 1.72 6.59
CA ARG A 400 -9.91 1.82 5.95
C ARG A 400 -9.97 1.77 4.43
N VAL A 401 -10.85 0.92 3.92
CA VAL A 401 -10.98 0.63 2.50
C VAL A 401 -11.56 1.85 1.79
N GLU A 402 -12.64 2.40 2.33
CA GLU A 402 -13.34 3.53 1.75
C GLU A 402 -12.50 4.81 1.80
N LEU A 403 -11.83 5.07 2.93
CA LEU A 403 -10.93 6.22 3.04
C LEU A 403 -9.75 6.11 2.05
N THR A 404 -9.10 4.95 1.98
CA THR A 404 -7.98 4.72 1.05
C THR A 404 -8.42 4.91 -0.40
N ARG A 405 -9.58 4.35 -0.77
CA ARG A 405 -10.17 4.52 -2.10
C ARG A 405 -10.38 5.98 -2.47
N GLN A 406 -11.00 6.77 -1.58
CA GLN A 406 -11.29 8.18 -1.86
C GLN A 406 -10.01 9.00 -2.07
N TYR A 407 -9.00 8.79 -1.21
CA TYR A 407 -7.72 9.48 -1.31
C TYR A 407 -6.94 9.10 -2.57
N HIS A 408 -6.87 7.80 -2.91
CA HIS A 408 -6.20 7.35 -4.12
C HIS A 408 -6.90 7.82 -5.40
N GLN A 409 -8.23 7.78 -5.45
CA GLN A 409 -8.97 8.30 -6.61
C GLN A 409 -8.75 9.81 -6.81
N ALA A 410 -8.73 10.57 -5.72
CA ALA A 410 -8.42 12.00 -5.76
C ALA A 410 -6.98 12.27 -6.19
N LEU A 411 -6.03 11.48 -5.69
CA LEU A 411 -4.63 11.56 -6.07
C LEU A 411 -4.45 11.29 -7.56
N ASP A 412 -4.97 10.16 -8.05
CA ASP A 412 -4.88 9.75 -9.45
C ASP A 412 -5.54 10.77 -10.40
N ALA A 413 -6.70 11.30 -10.02
CA ALA A 413 -7.37 12.34 -10.80
C ALA A 413 -6.54 13.63 -10.88
N SER A 414 -5.88 14.03 -9.78
CA SER A 414 -5.01 15.19 -9.75
C SER A 414 -3.72 14.97 -10.55
N VAL A 415 -3.09 13.80 -10.40
CA VAL A 415 -1.87 13.42 -11.15
C VAL A 415 -2.16 13.39 -12.65
N SER A 416 -3.23 12.72 -13.06
CA SER A 416 -3.62 12.64 -14.47
C SER A 416 -3.91 14.01 -15.09
N ARG A 417 -4.37 14.98 -14.29
CA ARG A 417 -4.69 16.32 -14.76
C ARG A 417 -3.47 17.23 -14.89
N ASN A 418 -2.51 17.10 -13.97
CA ASN A 418 -1.41 18.05 -13.84
C ASN A 418 -0.07 17.54 -14.39
N PHE A 419 0.12 16.22 -14.46
CA PHE A 419 1.37 15.58 -14.89
C PHE A 419 1.13 14.69 -16.12
N PRO A 420 1.33 15.22 -17.35
CA PRO A 420 0.99 14.51 -18.59
C PRO A 420 1.65 13.14 -18.74
N ASP A 421 2.81 12.93 -18.11
CA ASP A 421 3.55 11.67 -18.12
C ASP A 421 3.17 10.69 -17.01
N ASN A 422 2.04 10.92 -16.33
CA ASN A 422 1.59 10.10 -15.19
C ASN A 422 2.67 10.04 -14.10
N GLY A 423 3.26 11.21 -13.80
CA GLY A 423 4.42 11.34 -12.93
C GLY A 423 4.06 11.17 -11.46
N CYS A 424 4.00 9.93 -10.99
CA CYS A 424 3.77 9.60 -9.59
C CYS A 424 4.58 8.37 -9.17
N ILE A 425 5.30 8.47 -8.05
CA ILE A 425 5.94 7.36 -7.37
C ILE A 425 5.17 7.10 -6.07
N ALA A 426 4.67 5.88 -5.89
CA ALA A 426 4.06 5.46 -4.64
C ALA A 426 5.12 4.95 -3.65
N CYS A 427 5.15 5.49 -2.45
CA CYS A 427 6.09 5.14 -1.39
C CYS A 427 5.34 4.84 -0.08
N MET A 428 5.88 3.94 0.75
CA MET A 428 5.24 3.44 1.98
C MET A 428 3.79 2.97 1.75
N SER A 429 3.55 2.23 0.66
CA SER A 429 2.23 1.88 0.13
C SER A 429 2.01 0.37 0.01
N HIS A 430 2.68 -0.44 0.84
CA HIS A 430 2.65 -1.90 0.69
C HIS A 430 1.40 -2.57 1.30
N ASN A 431 0.34 -1.85 1.68
CA ASN A 431 -0.90 -2.48 2.11
C ASN A 431 -1.79 -2.86 0.90
N THR A 432 -2.61 -3.89 1.06
CA THR A 432 -3.55 -4.29 0.00
C THR A 432 -4.67 -3.28 -0.21
N ASP A 433 -4.95 -2.45 0.79
CA ASP A 433 -5.89 -1.32 0.69
C ASP A 433 -5.50 -0.37 -0.45
N ALA A 434 -4.20 -0.12 -0.70
CA ALA A 434 -3.73 0.72 -1.79
C ALA A 434 -3.55 -0.02 -3.14
N LEU A 435 -3.35 -1.34 -3.11
CA LEU A 435 -3.04 -2.13 -4.31
C LEU A 435 -4.24 -2.37 -5.23
N TYR A 436 -5.46 -2.35 -4.68
CA TYR A 436 -6.68 -2.72 -5.40
C TYR A 436 -7.48 -1.53 -5.94
N TRP A 437 -6.88 -0.35 -6.12
CA TRP A 437 -7.52 0.85 -6.70
C TRP A 437 -6.85 1.39 -7.97
#